data_AF-A0A382LJ12-F1
#
_entry.id   AF-A0A382LJ12-F1
#
_cell.length_a   1.000
_cell.length_b   1.000
_cell.length_c   1.000
_cell.angle_alpha   90.00
_cell.angle_beta   90.00
_cell.angle_gamma   90.00
#
_symmetry.space_group_name_H-M   'P 1'
#
loop_
_entity.id
_entity.type
_entity.pdbx_description
1 polymer ?
#
loop_
_entity_poly.entity_id
_entity_poly.type
_entity_poly.pdbx_seq_one_letter_code
_entity_poly.pdbx_strand_id
1 'polypeptide(L)'
;VAKTYKLYIGGKFPRTESGRTFEIRSSSGELLANLCQASRKDLREAVVSARKAFSGWAGRSGYNRGQILYRIAEMLEGRADQLANEISSQGVTPAKARKEVETTVERFVHYAGWADKYAQ
;
A
#
# COMPACT_ATOMS: atom_id res chain seq x y z
N VAL A 1 -3.49 -6.24 22.82
CA VAL A 1 -3.21 -4.81 22.57
C VAL A 1 -3.48 -4.53 21.10
N ALA A 2 -4.39 -3.60 20.77
CA ALA A 2 -4.68 -3.27 19.37
C ALA A 2 -3.42 -2.70 18.69
N LYS A 3 -2.98 -3.34 17.62
CA LYS A 3 -1.77 -2.96 16.88
C LYS A 3 -1.96 -1.56 16.29
N THR A 4 -1.00 -0.66 16.54
CA THR A 4 -0.97 0.63 15.85
C THR A 4 -0.21 0.48 14.55
N TYR A 5 -0.88 0.67 13.42
CA TYR A 5 -0.21 0.71 12.13
C TYR A 5 0.61 1.99 12.00
N LYS A 6 1.85 1.82 11.52
CA LYS A 6 2.83 2.88 11.35
C LYS A 6 2.82 3.38 9.91
N LEU A 7 3.36 4.58 9.72
CA LEU A 7 3.70 5.09 8.38
C LEU A 7 4.74 4.17 7.74
N TYR A 8 4.74 4.09 6.41
CA TYR A 8 5.83 3.48 5.65
C TYR A 8 6.55 4.57 4.85
N ILE A 9 7.74 4.97 5.32
CA ILE A 9 8.51 6.09 4.75
C ILE A 9 9.95 5.60 4.54
N GLY A 10 10.46 5.77 3.32
CA GLY A 10 11.84 5.44 2.98
C GLY A 10 12.24 3.99 3.24
N GLY A 11 11.32 3.05 3.01
CA GLY A 11 11.57 1.62 3.21
C GLY A 11 11.52 1.16 4.67
N LYS A 12 11.03 2.01 5.57
CA LYS A 12 10.98 1.73 7.02
C LYS A 12 9.59 2.05 7.58
N PHE A 13 9.33 1.54 8.79
CA PHE A 13 8.13 1.84 9.57
C PHE A 13 8.45 2.75 10.77
N PRO A 14 8.74 4.05 10.55
CA PRO A 14 9.06 4.96 11.64
C PRO A 14 7.83 5.23 12.52
N ARG A 15 8.08 5.69 13.75
CA ARG A 15 7.02 6.31 14.57
C ARG A 15 6.73 7.70 13.99
N THR A 16 5.44 8.04 13.86
CA THR A 16 5.02 9.39 13.48
C THR A 16 5.61 10.42 14.46
N GLU A 17 6.07 11.55 13.94
CA GLU A 17 6.57 12.63 14.78
C GLU A 17 5.46 13.24 15.65
N SER A 18 4.22 13.23 15.19
CA SER A 18 3.10 13.79 15.94
C SER A 18 2.83 13.07 17.27
N GLY A 19 3.25 11.80 17.39
CA GLY A 19 2.89 10.91 18.50
C GLY A 19 1.40 10.57 18.59
N ARG A 20 0.54 11.11 17.71
CA ARG A 20 -0.92 10.98 17.75
C ARG A 20 -1.40 9.74 17.00
N THR A 21 -2.52 9.20 17.46
CA THR A 21 -3.24 8.09 16.85
C THR A 21 -4.73 8.38 16.79
N PHE A 22 -5.43 7.72 15.89
CA PHE A 22 -6.89 7.68 15.86
C PHE A 22 -7.39 6.27 15.57
N GLU A 23 -8.61 5.99 15.98
CA GLU A 23 -9.23 4.68 15.85
C GLU A 23 -9.96 4.54 14.52
N ILE A 24 -9.83 3.37 13.90
CA ILE A 24 -10.69 2.93 12.82
C ILE A 24 -11.67 1.91 13.39
N ARG A 25 -12.95 2.15 13.16
CA ARG A 25 -14.04 1.31 13.64
C ARG A 25 -14.86 0.77 12.46
N SER A 26 -15.41 -0.42 12.64
CA SER A 26 -16.36 -1.00 11.68
C SER A 26 -17.71 -0.27 11.74
N SER A 27 -18.63 -0.61 10.83
CA SER A 27 -20.00 -0.11 10.85
C SER A 27 -20.80 -0.51 12.10
N SER A 28 -20.41 -1.60 12.78
CA SER A 28 -20.99 -2.02 14.07
C SER A 28 -20.33 -1.35 15.28
N GLY A 29 -19.31 -0.50 15.08
CA GLY A 29 -18.58 0.18 16.14
C GLY A 29 -17.40 -0.60 16.72
N GLU A 30 -17.15 -1.82 16.24
CA GLU A 30 -16.00 -2.63 16.64
C GLU A 30 -14.68 -1.93 16.28
N LEU A 31 -13.71 -1.94 17.19
CA LEU A 31 -12.38 -1.38 16.94
C LEU A 31 -11.59 -2.29 15.98
N LEU A 32 -11.34 -1.82 14.76
CA LEU A 32 -10.55 -2.56 13.77
C LEU A 32 -9.05 -2.32 13.96
N ALA A 33 -8.62 -1.07 14.12
CA ALA A 33 -7.22 -0.72 14.24
C ALA A 33 -6.98 0.66 14.86
N ASN A 34 -5.77 0.88 15.35
CA ASN A 34 -5.25 2.22 15.60
C ASN A 34 -4.35 2.63 14.44
N LEU A 35 -4.56 3.82 13.88
CA LEU A 35 -3.69 4.40 12.85
C LEU A 35 -2.96 5.60 13.43
N CYS A 36 -1.68 5.75 13.07
CA CYS A 36 -0.96 6.98 13.36
C CYS A 36 -1.53 8.17 12.57
N GLN A 37 -1.65 9.33 13.22
CA GLN A 37 -2.03 10.57 12.56
C GLN A 37 -0.77 11.31 12.08
N ALA A 38 -0.49 11.31 10.79
CA ALA A 38 0.70 11.95 10.23
C ALA A 38 0.73 13.47 10.51
N SER A 39 1.91 14.01 10.78
CA SER A 39 2.20 15.44 10.85
C SER A 39 2.60 16.01 9.48
N ARG A 40 2.72 17.34 9.40
CA ARG A 40 3.35 18.01 8.26
C ARG A 40 4.84 17.66 8.10
N LYS A 41 5.51 17.26 9.18
CA LYS A 41 6.91 16.83 9.13
C LYS A 41 7.03 15.45 8.51
N ASP A 42 6.19 14.50 8.91
CA ASP A 42 6.15 13.16 8.31
C ASP A 42 5.87 13.23 6.79
N LEU A 43 4.96 14.11 6.37
CA LEU A 43 4.70 14.36 4.95
C LEU A 43 5.95 14.88 4.23
N ARG A 44 6.66 15.86 4.81
CA ARG A 44 7.91 16.36 4.23
C ARG A 44 8.97 15.27 4.13
N GLU A 45 9.10 14.43 5.14
CA GLU A 45 10.04 13.29 5.14
C GLU A 45 9.69 12.27 4.05
N ALA A 46 8.40 11.96 3.86
CA ALA A 46 7.92 11.09 2.79
C ALA A 46 8.26 11.66 1.40
N VAL A 47 8.00 12.94 1.16
CA VAL A 47 8.30 13.61 -0.12
C VAL A 47 9.80 13.67 -0.37
N VAL A 48 10.61 14.02 0.64
CA VAL A 48 12.08 14.03 0.52
C VAL A 48 12.61 12.64 0.21
N SER A 49 12.08 11.60 0.88
CA SER A 49 12.48 10.22 0.60
C SER A 49 12.12 9.79 -0.82
N ALA A 50 10.92 10.14 -1.31
CA ALA A 50 10.50 9.84 -2.67
C ALA A 50 11.39 10.56 -3.70
N ARG A 51 11.70 11.84 -3.47
CA ARG A 51 12.59 12.62 -4.35
C ARG A 51 14.00 12.04 -4.40
N LYS A 52 14.56 11.60 -3.28
CA LYS A 52 15.86 10.94 -3.22
C LYS A 52 15.88 9.62 -4.00
N ALA A 53 14.79 8.84 -3.95
CA ALA A 53 14.69 7.57 -4.67
C ALA A 53 14.43 7.75 -6.18
N PHE A 54 13.94 8.92 -6.60
CA PHE A 54 13.45 9.15 -7.96
C PHE A 54 14.48 8.85 -9.05
N SER A 55 15.70 9.39 -8.95
CA SER A 55 16.73 9.18 -10.00
C SER A 55 17.09 7.70 -10.15
N GLY A 56 17.24 6.98 -9.03
CA GLY A 56 17.52 5.55 -9.03
C GLY A 56 16.36 4.71 -9.58
N TRP A 57 15.11 5.12 -9.37
CA TRP A 57 13.95 4.43 -9.95
C TRP A 57 13.77 4.74 -11.45
N ALA A 58 13.91 6.01 -11.83
CA ALA A 58 13.80 6.48 -13.20
C ALA A 58 14.87 5.85 -14.10
N GLY A 59 16.10 5.71 -13.60
CA GLY A 59 17.21 5.08 -14.32
C GLY A 59 17.15 3.56 -14.44
N ARG A 60 16.21 2.87 -13.78
CA ARG A 60 16.00 1.42 -13.99
C ARG A 60 15.40 1.17 -15.38
N SER A 61 15.72 0.02 -15.97
CA SER A 61 15.06 -0.41 -17.20
C SER A 61 13.56 -0.64 -16.96
N GLY A 62 12.76 -0.51 -18.02
CA GLY A 62 11.35 -0.89 -18.01
C GLY A 62 11.13 -2.31 -17.52
N TYR A 63 11.97 -3.24 -17.98
CA TYR A 63 12.00 -4.64 -17.53
C TYR A 63 12.18 -4.76 -16.01
N ASN A 64 13.18 -4.08 -15.42
CA ASN A 64 13.44 -4.15 -13.98
C ASN A 64 12.26 -3.58 -13.16
N ARG A 65 11.62 -2.51 -13.63
CA ARG A 65 10.42 -1.97 -12.98
C ARG A 65 9.24 -2.93 -13.10
N GLY A 66 9.04 -3.52 -14.29
CA GLY A 66 8.02 -4.53 -14.54
C GLY A 66 8.15 -5.73 -13.59
N GLN A 67 9.36 -6.28 -13.44
CA GLN A 67 9.63 -7.38 -12.49
C GLN A 67 9.23 -7.03 -11.05
N ILE A 68 9.48 -5.79 -10.60
CA ILE A 68 9.08 -5.34 -9.26
C ILE A 68 7.56 -5.27 -9.14
N LEU A 69 6.85 -4.75 -10.16
CA LEU A 69 5.38 -4.70 -10.16
C LEU A 69 4.76 -6.10 -10.20
N TYR A 70 5.32 -7.03 -10.98
CA TYR A 70 4.92 -8.43 -10.97
C TYR A 70 5.10 -9.06 -9.60
N ARG A 71 6.24 -8.82 -8.94
CA ARG A 71 6.46 -9.33 -7.59
C ARG A 71 5.46 -8.79 -6.59
N ILE A 72 4.99 -7.55 -6.75
CA ILE A 72 3.90 -7.01 -5.93
C ILE A 72 2.59 -7.77 -6.19
N ALA A 73 2.25 -8.02 -7.45
CA ALA A 73 1.05 -8.79 -7.81
C ALA A 73 1.05 -10.20 -7.18
N GLU A 74 2.15 -10.93 -7.29
CA GLU A 74 2.30 -12.27 -6.68
C GLU A 74 2.10 -12.24 -5.16
N MET A 75 2.67 -11.22 -4.49
CA MET A 75 2.56 -11.08 -3.04
C MET A 75 1.14 -10.70 -2.60
N LEU A 76 0.41 -9.96 -3.41
CA LEU A 76 -1.01 -9.62 -3.18
C LEU A 76 -1.89 -10.85 -3.39
N GLU A 77 -1.68 -11.59 -4.49
CA GLU A 77 -2.43 -12.80 -4.81
C GLU A 77 -2.27 -13.87 -3.72
N GLY A 78 -1.03 -14.09 -3.25
CA GLY A 78 -0.77 -15.02 -2.15
C GLY A 78 -1.40 -14.63 -0.80
N ARG A 79 -1.96 -13.41 -0.68
CA ARG A 79 -2.65 -12.92 0.52
C ARG A 79 -4.09 -12.48 0.21
N ALA A 80 -4.67 -12.93 -0.90
CA ALA A 80 -5.93 -12.40 -1.39
C ALA A 80 -7.08 -12.56 -0.39
N ASP A 81 -7.19 -13.73 0.25
CA ASP A 81 -8.22 -14.00 1.26
C ASP A 81 -8.10 -13.07 2.47
N GLN A 82 -6.86 -12.86 2.96
CA GLN A 82 -6.60 -11.95 4.07
C GLN A 82 -7.03 -10.52 3.72
N LEU A 83 -6.59 -10.02 2.55
CA LEU A 83 -6.89 -8.66 2.10
C LEU A 83 -8.40 -8.45 1.87
N ALA A 84 -9.08 -9.44 1.28
CA ALA A 84 -10.53 -9.38 1.07
C ALA A 84 -11.29 -9.33 2.40
N ASN A 85 -10.86 -10.10 3.41
CA ASN A 85 -11.44 -10.05 4.75
C ASN A 85 -11.21 -8.68 5.43
N GLU A 86 -10.00 -8.12 5.32
CA GLU A 86 -9.68 -6.79 5.85
C GLU A 86 -10.53 -5.69 5.19
N ILE A 87 -10.75 -5.75 3.87
CA ILE A 87 -11.64 -4.82 3.16
C ILE A 87 -13.10 -5.03 3.58
N SER A 88 -13.55 -6.28 3.71
CA SER A 88 -14.92 -6.58 4.10
C SER A 88 -15.25 -6.10 5.51
N SER A 89 -14.29 -6.16 6.45
CA SER A 89 -14.44 -5.67 7.83
C SER A 89 -14.80 -4.18 7.93
N GLN A 90 -14.54 -3.41 6.88
CA GLN A 90 -14.85 -1.99 6.77
C GLN A 90 -16.28 -1.72 6.23
N GLY A 91 -17.10 -2.76 6.08
CA GLY A 91 -18.49 -2.67 5.63
C GLY A 91 -18.71 -2.95 4.14
N VAL A 92 -17.68 -3.42 3.42
CA VAL A 92 -17.82 -3.87 2.03
C VAL A 92 -18.31 -5.32 2.00
N THR A 93 -19.21 -5.66 1.07
CA THR A 93 -19.68 -7.04 0.94
C THR A 93 -18.53 -7.97 0.55
N PRO A 94 -18.49 -9.23 1.00
CA PRO A 94 -17.39 -10.15 0.69
C PRO A 94 -17.10 -10.29 -0.81
N ALA A 95 -18.16 -10.33 -1.64
CA ALA A 95 -18.03 -10.40 -3.09
C ALA A 95 -17.35 -9.15 -3.69
N LYS A 96 -17.71 -7.94 -3.22
CA LYS A 96 -17.09 -6.69 -3.67
C LYS A 96 -15.65 -6.58 -3.18
N ALA A 97 -15.39 -6.98 -1.94
CA ALA A 97 -14.05 -6.99 -1.36
C ALA A 97 -13.11 -7.94 -2.13
N ARG A 98 -13.58 -9.15 -2.43
CA ARG A 98 -12.85 -10.11 -3.27
C ARG A 98 -12.56 -9.53 -4.65
N LYS A 99 -13.56 -8.94 -5.29
CA LYS A 99 -13.40 -8.34 -6.62
C LYS A 99 -12.39 -7.19 -6.61
N GLU A 100 -12.36 -6.37 -5.57
CA GLU A 100 -11.38 -5.27 -5.44
C GLU A 100 -9.93 -5.80 -5.38
N VAL A 101 -9.70 -6.88 -4.64
CA VAL A 101 -8.38 -7.52 -4.55
C VAL A 101 -7.97 -8.10 -5.90
N GLU A 102 -8.86 -8.85 -6.56
CA GLU A 102 -8.60 -9.43 -7.89
C GLU A 102 -8.28 -8.34 -8.92
N THR A 103 -9.10 -7.28 -8.97
CA THR A 103 -8.87 -6.15 -9.87
C THR A 103 -7.57 -5.41 -9.54
N THR A 104 -7.16 -5.36 -8.27
CA THR A 104 -5.86 -4.78 -7.90
C THR A 104 -4.70 -5.63 -8.43
N VAL A 105 -4.77 -6.97 -8.29
CA VAL A 105 -3.76 -7.89 -8.85
C VAL A 105 -3.69 -7.76 -10.37
N GLU A 106 -4.84 -7.78 -11.06
CA GLU A 106 -4.94 -7.58 -12.51
C GLU A 106 -4.29 -6.26 -12.95
N ARG A 107 -4.53 -5.16 -12.23
CA ARG A 107 -3.91 -3.85 -12.53
C ARG A 107 -2.39 -3.89 -12.39
N PHE A 108 -1.84 -4.50 -11.35
CA PHE A 108 -0.38 -4.63 -11.20
C PHE A 108 0.22 -5.45 -12.34
N VAL A 109 -0.39 -6.59 -12.70
CA VAL A 109 0.03 -7.43 -13.83
C VAL A 109 -0.03 -6.65 -15.15
N HIS A 110 -1.12 -5.93 -15.39
CA HIS A 110 -1.31 -5.13 -16.59
C HIS A 110 -0.20 -4.08 -16.75
N TYR A 111 0.02 -3.24 -15.73
CA TYR A 111 1.03 -2.18 -15.80
C TYR A 111 2.47 -2.73 -15.76
N ALA A 112 2.71 -3.86 -15.11
CA ALA A 112 3.99 -4.54 -15.16
C ALA A 112 4.33 -4.94 -16.61
N GLY A 113 3.36 -5.50 -17.35
CA GLY A 113 3.52 -5.87 -18.74
C GLY A 113 3.56 -4.70 -19.73
N TRP A 114 3.29 -3.47 -19.31
CA TRP A 114 3.47 -2.26 -20.13
C TRP A 114 4.81 -1.56 -19.85
N ALA A 115 5.47 -1.87 -18.74
CA ALA A 115 6.64 -1.14 -18.26
C ALA A 115 7.83 -1.17 -19.24
N ASP A 116 7.92 -2.21 -20.08
CA ASP A 116 8.95 -2.40 -21.11
C ASP A 116 8.44 -2.20 -22.55
N LYS A 117 7.14 -1.99 -22.75
CA LYS A 117 6.52 -1.80 -24.07
C LYS A 117 6.44 -0.34 -24.51
N TYR A 118 6.53 0.58 -23.57
CA TYR A 118 6.63 2.01 -23.85
C TYR A 118 7.98 2.54 -23.42
N ALA A 119 8.78 2.98 -24.40
CA ALA A 119 9.95 3.81 -24.13
C ALA A 119 9.46 5.24 -23.81
N GLN A 120 9.84 5.75 -22.64
CA GLN A 120 9.66 7.16 -22.26
C GLN A 120 10.88 7.97 -22.66
#